data_AF-A0A6P0PQ23-F1
#
_entry.id   AF-A0A6P0PQ23-F1
#
_cell.length_a   1.000
_cell.length_b   1.000
_cell.length_c   1.000
_cell.angle_alpha   90.00
_cell.angle_beta   90.00
_cell.angle_gamma   90.00
#
_symmetry.space_group_name_H-M   'P 1'
#
loop_
_entity.id
_entity.type
_entity.pdbx_description
1 polymer ?
#
loop_
_entity_poly.entity_id
_entity_poly.type
_entity_poly.pdbx_seq_one_letter_code
_entity_poly.pdbx_strand_id
1 'polypeptide(L)'
;LGGDEWQVLEEICDNDAMHLELMAKLLDTERQYVTRSRRIGIYEALERCFDTSSRSKEDAIANAHLKRDLKTAADEGDVDTVKQLAWANLKFPVQNS
;
A
#
# COMPACT_ATOMS: atom_id res chain seq x y z
N LEU A 1 17.68 -4.66 9.91
CA LEU A 1 18.09 -3.33 10.36
C LEU A 1 18.33 -3.41 11.86
N GLY A 2 19.53 -3.03 12.31
CA GLY A 2 19.83 -2.78 13.72
C GLY A 2 19.19 -1.47 14.19
N GLY A 3 19.25 -1.21 15.50
CA GLY A 3 18.61 -0.03 16.11
C GLY A 3 19.06 1.30 15.51
N ASP A 4 20.38 1.47 15.32
CA ASP A 4 20.95 2.70 14.75
C ASP A 4 20.49 2.93 13.31
N GLU A 5 20.37 1.87 12.51
CA GLU A 5 19.89 1.94 11.12
C GLU A 5 18.41 2.34 11.05
N TRP A 6 17.59 1.89 12.02
CA TRP A 6 16.20 2.30 12.14
C TRP A 6 16.06 3.78 12.50
N GLN A 7 16.87 4.26 13.43
CA GLN A 7 16.83 5.66 13.85
C GLN A 7 17.18 6.61 12.70
N VAL A 8 18.20 6.26 11.90
CA VAL A 8 18.56 7.03 10.69
C VAL A 8 17.44 6.99 9.65
N LEU A 9 16.79 5.84 9.48
CA LEU A 9 15.68 5.71 8.54
C LEU A 9 14.48 6.58 8.95
N GLU A 10 14.14 6.61 10.24
CA GLU A 10 13.10 7.47 10.80
C GLU A 10 13.40 8.96 10.60
N GLU A 11 14.66 9.36 10.81
CA GLU A 11 15.12 10.73 10.59
C GLU A 11 14.98 11.15 9.12
N ILE A 12 15.43 10.32 8.18
CA ILE A 12 15.33 10.61 6.74
C ILE A 12 13.87 10.64 6.26
N CYS A 13 12.99 9.89 6.92
CA CYS A 13 11.56 9.88 6.60
C CYS A 13 10.79 11.04 7.26
N ASP A 14 11.46 12.01 7.90
CA ASP A 14 10.85 13.19 8.52
C ASP A 14 9.70 12.87 9.51
N ASN A 15 9.76 11.73 10.20
CA ASN A 15 8.65 11.18 11.03
C ASN A 15 7.33 10.92 10.28
N ASP A 16 7.34 10.87 8.95
CA ASP A 16 6.20 10.39 8.17
C ASP A 16 6.12 8.86 8.27
N ALA A 17 5.12 8.38 9.02
CA ALA A 17 4.91 6.96 9.25
C ALA A 17 4.62 6.17 7.96
N MET A 18 3.97 6.78 6.96
CA MET A 18 3.69 6.12 5.68
C MET A 18 4.96 6.03 4.83
N HIS A 19 5.74 7.11 4.81
CA HIS A 19 7.04 7.11 4.13
C HIS A 19 7.99 6.09 4.75
N LEU A 20 8.06 6.03 6.09
CA LEU A 20 8.84 5.05 6.82
C LEU A 20 8.40 3.61 6.51
N GLU A 21 7.08 3.35 6.48
CA GLU A 21 6.55 2.04 6.12
C GLU A 21 6.95 1.62 4.71
N LEU A 22 6.84 2.53 3.74
CA LEU A 22 7.25 2.28 2.36
C LEU A 22 8.75 1.98 2.26
N MET A 23 9.59 2.79 2.90
CA MET A 23 11.04 2.60 2.89
C MET A 23 11.44 1.28 3.56
N ALA A 24 10.82 0.95 4.69
CA ALA A 24 11.04 -0.33 5.37
C ALA A 24 10.67 -1.52 4.48
N LYS A 25 9.53 -1.46 3.78
CA LYS A 25 9.07 -2.51 2.85
C LYS A 25 10.00 -2.67 1.65
N LEU A 26 10.48 -1.58 1.07
CA LEU A 26 11.42 -1.61 -0.06
C LEU A 26 12.75 -2.25 0.35
N LEU A 27 13.31 -1.83 1.49
CA LEU A 27 14.57 -2.39 2.02
C LEU A 27 14.43 -3.88 2.37
N ASP A 28 13.32 -4.29 2.98
CA ASP A 28 13.08 -5.69 3.28
C ASP A 28 12.90 -6.52 2.00
N THR A 29 12.17 -6.01 1.01
CA THR A 29 12.00 -6.65 -0.30
C THR A 29 13.34 -6.82 -0.99
N GLU A 30 14.18 -5.80 -1.04
CA GLU A 30 15.52 -5.91 -1.61
C GLU A 30 16.34 -6.99 -0.90
N ARG A 31 16.38 -6.97 0.44
CA ARG A 31 17.11 -7.95 1.26
C ARG A 31 16.66 -9.38 0.98
N GLN A 32 15.35 -9.63 0.91
CA GLN A 32 14.82 -10.94 0.59
C GLN A 32 15.30 -11.43 -0.78
N TYR A 33 15.34 -10.55 -1.79
CA TYR A 33 15.78 -10.92 -3.14
C TYR A 33 17.29 -11.05 -3.28
N VAL A 34 18.08 -10.31 -2.49
CA VAL A 34 19.55 -10.48 -2.41
C VAL A 34 19.92 -11.89 -1.98
N THR A 35 19.15 -12.51 -1.07
CA THR A 35 19.39 -13.89 -0.60
C THR A 35 18.94 -14.98 -1.57
N ARG A 36 18.21 -14.65 -2.64
CA ARG A 36 17.70 -15.63 -3.60
C ARG A 36 18.74 -15.94 -4.68
N SER A 37 18.78 -17.20 -5.10
CA SER A 37 19.63 -17.64 -6.24
C SER A 37 19.27 -16.98 -7.56
N ARG A 38 18.02 -16.53 -7.72
CA ARG A 38 17.52 -15.76 -8.87
C ARG A 38 16.60 -14.64 -8.39
N ARG A 39 16.79 -13.42 -8.92
CA ARG A 39 16.01 -12.22 -8.57
C ARG A 39 14.76 -12.02 -9.46
N ILE A 40 14.22 -13.10 -10.02
CA ILE A 40 13.05 -13.03 -10.90
C ILE A 40 11.84 -12.57 -10.09
N GLY A 41 11.09 -11.59 -10.61
CA GLY A 41 9.92 -11.01 -9.95
C GLY A 41 10.24 -9.91 -8.92
N ILE A 42 11.47 -9.38 -8.89
CA ILE A 42 11.83 -8.28 -7.97
C ILE A 42 11.06 -6.99 -8.30
N TYR A 43 10.92 -6.66 -9.58
CA TYR A 43 10.22 -5.44 -9.99
C TYR A 43 8.74 -5.46 -9.59
N GLU A 44 8.04 -6.59 -9.80
CA GLU A 44 6.65 -6.76 -9.35
C GLU A 44 6.50 -6.67 -7.82
N ALA A 45 7.47 -7.18 -7.07
CA ALA A 45 7.46 -7.08 -5.61
C ALA A 45 7.71 -5.65 -5.11
N LEU A 46 8.62 -4.93 -5.75
CA LEU A 46 8.88 -3.51 -5.46
C LEU A 46 7.66 -2.66 -5.80
N GLU A 47 7.02 -2.88 -6.94
CA GLU A 47 5.80 -2.17 -7.35
C GLU A 47 4.66 -2.35 -6.33
N ARG A 48 4.47 -3.58 -5.83
CA ARG A 48 3.48 -3.88 -4.78
C ARG A 48 3.70 -3.13 -3.46
N CYS A 49 4.94 -2.73 -3.16
CA CYS A 49 5.21 -1.91 -1.97
C CYS A 49 4.49 -0.56 -2.10
N PHE A 50 4.53 0.07 -3.28
CA PHE A 50 3.83 1.32 -3.52
C PHE A 50 2.31 1.16 -3.43
N ASP A 51 1.73 0.08 -3.96
CA ASP A 51 0.27 -0.15 -3.88
C ASP A 51 -0.27 -0.21 -2.44
N THR A 52 0.57 -0.67 -1.51
CA THR A 52 0.17 -0.96 -0.12
C THR A 52 0.61 0.11 0.88
N SER A 53 1.63 0.90 0.58
CA SER A 53 2.25 1.83 1.55
C SER A 53 2.52 3.25 1.04
N SER A 54 2.17 3.59 -0.21
CA SER A 54 2.37 4.96 -0.74
C SER A 54 1.21 5.93 -0.48
N ARG A 55 0.12 5.47 0.13
CA ARG A 55 -1.08 6.30 0.34
C ARG A 55 -0.94 7.14 1.61
N SER A 56 -1.56 8.33 1.64
CA SER A 56 -1.77 9.05 2.89
C SER A 56 -2.60 8.20 3.86
N LYS A 57 -2.53 8.51 5.16
CA LYS A 57 -3.28 7.80 6.20
C LYS A 57 -4.78 7.87 5.93
N GLU A 58 -5.27 9.04 5.54
CA GLU A 58 -6.67 9.30 5.21
C GLU A 58 -7.12 8.45 4.02
N ASP A 59 -6.27 8.36 2.99
CA ASP A 59 -6.56 7.56 1.79
C ASP A 59 -6.47 6.07 2.05
N ALA A 60 -5.55 5.64 2.92
CA ALA A 60 -5.45 4.26 3.36
C ALA A 60 -6.72 3.83 4.11
N ILE A 61 -7.23 4.69 5.00
CA ILE A 61 -8.49 4.48 5.72
C ILE A 61 -9.67 4.46 4.74
N ALA A 62 -9.77 5.42 3.83
CA ALA A 62 -10.84 5.50 2.84
C ALA A 62 -10.85 4.25 1.92
N ASN A 63 -9.68 3.78 1.48
CA ASN A 63 -9.57 2.57 0.68
C ASN A 63 -9.93 1.30 1.48
N ALA A 64 -9.53 1.22 2.75
CA ALA A 64 -9.94 0.12 3.62
C ALA A 64 -11.47 0.06 3.79
N HIS A 65 -12.12 1.21 3.97
CA HIS A 65 -13.58 1.31 3.99
C HIS A 65 -14.20 0.90 2.65
N LEU A 66 -13.72 1.42 1.53
CA LEU A 66 -14.20 1.08 0.19
C LEU A 66 -14.14 -0.44 -0.07
N LYS A 67 -13.00 -1.09 0.25
CA LYS A 67 -12.84 -2.54 0.09
C LYS A 67 -13.82 -3.33 0.95
N ARG A 68 -14.02 -2.90 2.21
CA ARG A 68 -14.98 -3.53 3.12
C ARG A 68 -16.41 -3.40 2.59
N ASP A 69 -16.79 -2.21 2.15
CA ASP A 69 -18.16 -1.91 1.73
C ASP A 69 -18.48 -2.63 0.40
N LEU A 70 -17.53 -2.69 -0.54
CA LEU A 70 -17.64 -3.51 -1.75
C LEU A 70 -17.80 -5.00 -1.44
N LYS A 71 -17.00 -5.52 -0.50
CA LYS A 71 -17.10 -6.93 -0.09
C LYS A 71 -18.46 -7.22 0.55
N THR A 72 -18.92 -6.35 1.43
CA THR A 72 -20.21 -6.49 2.13
C THR A 72 -21.36 -6.49 1.13
N ALA A 73 -21.39 -5.52 0.20
CA ALA A 73 -22.42 -5.45 -0.84
C ALA A 73 -22.39 -6.66 -1.78
N ALA A 74 -21.21 -7.19 -2.11
CA ALA A 74 -21.08 -8.41 -2.90
C ALA A 74 -21.61 -9.64 -2.16
N ASP A 75 -21.31 -9.78 -0.87
CA ASP A 75 -21.78 -10.87 0.00
C ASP A 75 -23.31 -10.80 0.20
N GLU A 76 -23.88 -9.60 0.24
CA GLU A 76 -25.33 -9.35 0.36
C GLU A 76 -26.08 -9.43 -0.98
N GLY A 77 -25.36 -9.56 -2.10
CA GLY A 77 -25.94 -9.58 -3.44
C GLY A 77 -26.50 -8.24 -3.92
N ASP A 78 -26.11 -7.12 -3.28
CA ASP A 78 -26.50 -5.77 -3.66
C ASP A 78 -25.67 -5.27 -4.85
N VAL A 79 -26.09 -5.71 -6.03
CA VAL A 79 -25.44 -5.39 -7.31
C VAL A 79 -25.44 -3.88 -7.61
N ASP A 80 -26.44 -3.15 -7.14
CA ASP A 80 -26.56 -1.71 -7.41
C ASP A 80 -25.54 -0.93 -6.59
N THR A 81 -25.39 -1.26 -5.31
CA THR A 81 -24.33 -0.67 -4.47
C THR A 81 -22.94 -1.00 -4.98
N VAL A 82 -22.68 -2.24 -5.42
CA VAL A 82 -21.40 -2.62 -6.04
C VAL A 82 -21.12 -1.77 -7.29
N LYS A 83 -22.09 -1.59 -8.18
CA LYS A 83 -21.93 -0.76 -9.39
C LYS A 83 -21.68 0.71 -9.05
N GLN A 84 -22.41 1.26 -8.09
CA GLN A 84 -22.24 2.66 -7.67
C GLN A 84 -20.86 2.90 -7.08
N LEU A 85 -20.42 2.06 -6.14
CA LEU A 85 -19.10 2.18 -5.51
C LEU A 85 -17.97 1.98 -6.52
N ALA A 86 -18.09 0.98 -7.42
CA ALA A 86 -17.11 0.75 -8.47
C ALA A 86 -17.03 1.91 -9.47
N TRP A 87 -18.18 2.46 -9.88
CA TRP A 87 -18.24 3.61 -10.79
C TRP A 87 -17.70 4.89 -10.16
N ALA A 88 -18.03 5.15 -8.90
CA ALA A 88 -17.52 6.29 -8.15
C ALA A 88 -15.98 6.23 -8.04
N ASN A 89 -15.43 5.07 -7.70
CA ASN A 89 -13.99 4.85 -7.63
C ASN A 89 -13.29 4.98 -8.99
N LEU A 90 -13.94 4.56 -10.09
CA LEU A 90 -13.41 4.70 -11.43
C LEU A 90 -13.38 6.18 -11.90
N LYS A 91 -14.42 6.95 -11.55
CA LYS A 91 -14.57 8.34 -12.01
C LYS A 91 -13.79 9.34 -11.17
N PHE A 92 -13.63 9.06 -9.88
CA PHE A 92 -12.93 9.90 -8.93
C PHE A 92 -11.86 9.07 -8.21
N PRO A 93 -10.79 8.67 -8.91
CA PRO A 93 -9.66 8.04 -8.25
C PRO A 93 -9.09 9.04 -7.25
N VAL A 94 -8.93 8.60 -6.00
CA VAL A 94 -8.28 9.39 -4.94
C VAL A 94 -6.91 9.81 -5.47
N GLN A 95 -6.70 11.12 -5.68
CA GLN A 95 -5.47 11.65 -6.25
C GLN A 95 -4.38 11.70 -5.18
N ASN A 96 -3.24 11.08 -5.46
CA ASN A 96 -2.04 11.15 -4.63
C ASN A 96 -1.55 12.61 -4.60
N SER A 97 -1.40 13.19 -3.41
CA SER A 97 -0.69 14.46 -3.16
C SER A 97 0.11 14.33 -1.89
#